data_AF-A0A843ETJ2-F1
#
_entry.id   AF-A0A843ETJ2-F1
#
_cell.length_a   1.000
_cell.length_b   1.000
_cell.length_c   1.000
_cell.angle_alpha   90.00
_cell.angle_beta   90.00
_cell.angle_gamma   90.00
#
_symmetry.space_group_name_H-M   'P 1'
#
loop_
_entity.id
_entity.type
_entity.pdbx_description
1 polymer ?
#
loop_
_entity_poly.entity_id
_entity_poly.type
_entity_poly.pdbx_seq_one_letter_code
_entity_poly.pdbx_strand_id
1 'polypeptide(L)' 'MSLLDEYGDRREQKGRDEGWRKGKKEGMKELISSLLDAGESIPEISKKTGKSVEELEEILKD' A
#
# COMPACT_ATOMS: atom_id res chain seq x y z
N MET A 1 -26.31 3.24 23.34
CA MET A 1 -25.15 2.48 22.82
C MET A 1 -24.21 2.25 23.99
N SER A 2 -23.80 0.99 24.25
CA SER A 2 -22.96 0.65 25.39
C SER A 2 -21.51 1.07 25.13
N LEU A 3 -20.75 1.45 26.17
CA LEU A 3 -19.31 1.70 26.06
C LEU A 3 -18.57 0.52 25.43
N LEU A 4 -19.00 -0.72 25.73
CA LEU A 4 -18.43 -1.94 25.15
C LEU A 4 -18.61 -2.06 23.64
N ASP A 5 -19.77 -1.65 23.11
CA ASP A 5 -20.05 -1.67 21.66
C ASP A 5 -19.11 -0.69 20.96
N GLU A 6 -18.95 0.51 21.53
CA GLU A 6 -18.13 1.58 20.98
C GLU A 6 -16.60 1.28 21.00
N TYR A 7 -16.15 0.41 21.91
CA TYR A 7 -14.77 -0.11 21.93
C TYR A 7 -14.56 -1.25 20.92
N GLY A 8 -15.57 -2.10 20.71
CA GLY A 8 -15.56 -3.15 19.70
C GLY A 8 -15.45 -2.58 18.29
N ASP A 9 -16.32 -1.62 17.96
CA ASP A 9 -16.35 -0.94 16.66
C ASP A 9 -15.01 -0.28 16.33
N ARG A 10 -14.39 0.39 17.31
CA ARG A 10 -13.06 1.02 17.15
C ARG A 10 -11.94 0.03 16.86
N ARG A 11 -11.99 -1.20 17.41
CA ARG A 11 -10.98 -2.23 17.14
C ARG A 11 -11.16 -2.84 15.76
N GLU A 12 -12.39 -3.13 15.37
CA GLU A 12 -12.68 -3.65 14.04
C GLU A 12 -12.31 -2.65 12.95
N GLN A 13 -12.58 -1.36 13.16
CA GLN A 13 -12.24 -0.32 12.22
C GLN A 13 -10.71 -0.20 12.04
N LYS A 14 -9.94 -0.25 13.13
CA LYS A 14 -8.47 -0.34 13.06
C LYS A 14 -7.99 -1.58 12.32
N GLY A 15 -8.57 -2.75 12.59
CA GLY A 15 -8.21 -3.99 11.90
C GLY A 15 -8.48 -3.92 10.40
N ARG A 16 -9.61 -3.31 10.00
CA ARG A 16 -9.94 -3.05 8.59
C ARG A 16 -8.97 -2.07 7.94
N ASP A 17 -8.64 -0.97 8.62
CA ASP A 17 -7.71 0.05 8.11
C ASP A 17 -6.29 -0.49 7.96
N GLU A 18 -5.82 -1.28 8.93
CA GLU A 18 -4.52 -1.96 8.88
C GLU A 18 -4.47 -3.00 7.75
N GLY A 19 -5.52 -3.82 7.62
CA GLY A 19 -5.63 -4.81 6.54
C GLY A 19 -5.67 -4.14 5.16
N TRP A 20 -6.44 -3.07 5.01
CA TRP A 20 -6.49 -2.28 3.78
C TRP A 20 -5.15 -1.64 3.44
N ARG A 21 -4.46 -1.05 4.43
CA ARG A 21 -3.11 -0.49 4.23
C ARG A 21 -2.11 -1.54 3.79
N LYS A 22 -2.10 -2.71 4.42
CA LYS A 22 -1.22 -3.83 4.04
C LYS A 22 -1.50 -4.29 2.62
N GLY A 23 -2.76 -4.60 2.30
CA GLY A 23 -3.13 -5.06 0.95
C GLY A 23 -2.81 -4.03 -0.13
N LYS A 24 -3.03 -2.73 0.14
CA LYS A 24 -2.65 -1.66 -0.79
C LYS A 24 -1.13 -1.58 -1.00
N LYS A 25 -0.33 -1.79 0.06
CA LYS A 25 1.13 -1.77 -0.02
C LYS A 25 1.66 -2.98 -0.80
N GLU A 26 1.16 -4.18 -0.49
CA GLU A 26 1.51 -5.42 -1.17
C GLU A 26 1.16 -5.36 -2.66
N GLY A 27 -0.08 -4.97 -3.00
CA GLY A 27 -0.48 -4.83 -4.41
C GLY A 27 0.32 -3.77 -5.17
N MET A 28 0.75 -2.69 -4.50
CA MET A 28 1.63 -1.70 -5.12
C MET A 28 3.03 -2.28 -5.37
N LYS A 29 3.58 -3.04 -4.43
CA LYS A 29 4.87 -3.71 -4.59
C LYS A 29 4.85 -4.71 -5.74
N GLU A 30 3.79 -5.52 -5.85
CA GLU A 30 3.60 -6.46 -6.96
C GLU A 30 3.49 -5.74 -8.31
N LEU A 31 2.74 -4.63 -8.37
CA LEU A 31 2.63 -3.83 -9.58
C LEU A 31 3.98 -3.27 -10.02
N ILE A 32 4.74 -2.65 -9.11
CA ILE A 32 6.06 -2.07 -9.43
C ILE A 32 7.01 -3.17 -9.89
N SER A 33 7.04 -4.31 -9.20
CA SER A 33 7.87 -5.46 -9.58
C SER A 33 7.50 -5.98 -10.97
N SER A 34 6.20 -6.11 -11.28
CA SER A 34 5.73 -6.55 -12.59
C SER A 34 6.11 -5.59 -13.72
N LEU A 35 6.10 -4.28 -13.46
CA LEU A 35 6.50 -3.26 -14.43
C LEU A 35 8.02 -3.30 -14.66
N LEU A 36 8.81 -3.50 -13.61
CA LEU A 36 10.25 -3.70 -13.72
C LEU A 36 10.61 -4.96 -14.51
N ASP A 37 9.92 -6.07 -14.24
CA ASP A 37 10.08 -7.33 -14.97
C ASP A 37 9.68 -7.20 -16.44
N ALA A 38 8.72 -6.32 -16.74
CA ALA A 38 8.36 -5.95 -18.11
C ALA A 38 9.39 -5.02 -18.80
N GLY A 39 10.45 -4.61 -18.09
CA GLY A 39 11.52 -3.76 -18.59
C GLY A 39 11.25 -2.27 -18.48
N GLU A 40 10.21 -1.84 -17.75
CA GLU A 40 10.01 -0.42 -17.47
C GLU A 40 11.03 0.11 -16.47
N SER A 41 11.42 1.37 -16.63
CA SER A 41 12.34 2.02 -15.71
C SER A 41 11.60 2.64 -14.53
N ILE A 42 12.25 2.73 -13.35
CA ILE A 42 11.69 3.39 -12.16
C ILE A 42 11.16 4.82 -12.46
N PRO A 43 11.82 5.66 -13.28
CA PRO A 43 11.29 6.97 -13.66
C PRO A 43 9.98 6.92 -14.48
N GLU A 44 9.79 5.89 -15.31
CA GLU A 44 8.54 5.70 -16.06
C GLU A 44 7.42 5.23 -15.15
N ILE A 45 7.72 4.29 -14.25
CA ILE A 45 6.79 3.81 -13.22
C ILE A 45 6.36 4.97 -12.31
N SER A 46 7.29 5.87 -11.95
CA SER A 46 7.01 7.10 -11.19
C SER A 46 5.97 7.97 -11.90
N LYS A 47 6.12 8.19 -13.21
CA LYS A 47 5.15 8.95 -14.00
C LYS A 47 3.78 8.27 -14.08
N LYS A 48 3.74 6.95 -14.20
CA LYS A 48 2.47 6.18 -14.32
C LYS A 48 1.70 6.11 -13.01
N THR A 49 2.42 5.92 -11.91
CA THR A 49 1.84 5.77 -10.57
C THR A 49 1.61 7.10 -9.86
N GLY A 50 2.22 8.18 -10.34
CA GLY A 50 2.20 9.49 -9.70
C GLY A 50 3.02 9.55 -8.41
N LYS A 51 3.85 8.54 -8.14
CA LYS A 51 4.72 8.46 -6.96
C LYS A 51 6.11 8.98 -7.27
N SER A 52 6.80 9.50 -6.25
CA SER A 52 8.21 9.84 -6.40
C SER A 52 9.07 8.58 -6.59
N VAL A 53 10.24 8.74 -7.21
CA VAL A 53 11.22 7.66 -7.33
C VAL A 53 11.63 7.12 -5.95
N GLU A 54 11.78 8.01 -4.97
CA GLU A 54 12.10 7.66 -3.58
C GLU A 54 11.02 6.78 -2.94
N GLU A 55 9.74 7.13 -3.13
CA GLU A 55 8.63 6.32 -2.63
C GLU A 55 8.61 4.92 -3.28
N LEU A 56 8.94 4.82 -4.57
CA LEU A 56 9.00 3.54 -5.27
C LEU A 56 10.17 2.68 -4.75
N GLU A 57 11.32 3.28 -4.49
CA GLU A 57 12.46 2.58 -3.90
C GLU A 57 12.19 2.10 -2.48
N GLU A 58 11.50 2.89 -1.66
CA GLU A 58 11.09 2.46 -0.32
C GLU A 58 10.14 1.26 -0.37
N ILE A 59 9.18 1.27 -1.31
CA ILE A 59 8.24 0.16 -1.50
C ILE A 59 8.95 -1.13 -1.96
N LEU A 60 10.05 -1.02 -2.69
CA LEU A 60 10.84 -2.17 -3.16
C LEU A 60 11.84 -2.69 -2.11
N LYS A 61 12.25 -1.86 -1.15
CA LYS A 61 13.21 -2.22 -0.09
C LYS A 61 12.56 -2.95 1.10
N ASP A 62 11.30 -2.63 1.40
CA ASP A 62 10.42 -3.45 2.28
C ASP A 62 9.99 -4.74 1.56
#